data_AF-A0A5B7H630-F1
#
_entry.id   AF-A0A5B7H630-F1
#
_cell.length_a   1.000
_cell.length_b   1.000
_cell.length_c   1.000
_cell.angle_alpha   90.00
_cell.angle_beta   90.00
_cell.angle_gamma   90.00
#
_symmetry.space_group_name_H-M   'P 1'
#
loop_
_entity.id
_entity.type
_entity.pdbx_description
1 polymer ?
#
loop_
_entity_poly.entity_id
_entity_poly.type
_entity_poly.pdbx_seq_one_letter_code
_entity_poly.pdbx_strand_id
1 'polypeptide(L)'
;MKQGQTASKELAEFFKERWSIDETYSKSLVKLANKANSNTEKGTYAPIFGVLRQSSEKLSSIHSTTVQRVQELVKEVVKYNDELHKKHKVVSVLYHEF
;
A
#
# COMPACT_ATOMS: atom_id res chain seq x y z
N MET A 1 -0.99 -5.83 28.01
CA MET A 1 -1.83 -5.08 27.04
C MET A 1 -1.07 -3.97 26.30
N LYS A 2 -0.22 -3.15 26.93
CA LYS A 2 0.57 -2.09 26.23
C LYS A 2 1.32 -2.61 24.98
N GLN A 3 1.91 -3.80 25.08
CA GLN A 3 2.66 -4.43 23.97
C GLN A 3 1.82 -4.67 22.71
N GLY A 4 0.52 -5.01 22.83
CA GLY A 4 -0.33 -5.27 21.65
C GLY A 4 -0.69 -4.00 20.88
N GLN A 5 -0.85 -2.88 21.59
CA GLN A 5 -1.11 -1.57 20.97
C GLN A 5 0.13 -1.04 20.26
N THR A 6 1.29 -1.16 20.91
CA THR A 6 2.58 -0.81 20.31
C THR A 6 2.84 -1.64 19.06
N ALA A 7 2.67 -2.97 19.13
CA ALA A 7 2.85 -3.86 17.98
C ALA A 7 1.93 -3.51 16.80
N SER A 8 0.66 -3.18 17.07
CA SER A 8 -0.30 -2.77 16.02
C SER A 8 0.11 -1.46 15.35
N LYS A 9 0.64 -0.51 16.12
CA LYS A 9 1.14 0.76 15.62
C LYS A 9 2.39 0.58 14.77
N GLU A 10 3.37 -0.19 15.25
CA GLU A 10 4.60 -0.53 14.51
C GLU A 10 4.29 -1.24 13.19
N LEU A 11 3.32 -2.17 13.19
CA LEU A 11 2.86 -2.84 11.98
C LEU A 11 2.27 -1.86 10.96
N ALA A 12 1.43 -0.91 11.42
CA ALA A 12 0.85 0.11 10.56
C ALA A 12 1.90 1.06 9.97
N GLU A 13 2.91 1.44 10.77
CA GLU A 13 4.04 2.27 10.34
C GLU A 13 4.89 1.55 9.29
N PHE A 14 5.21 0.26 9.50
CA PHE A 14 5.93 -0.55 8.54
C PHE A 14 5.21 -0.62 7.18
N PHE A 15 3.91 -0.90 7.18
CA PHE A 15 3.15 -0.94 5.93
C PHE A 15 3.06 0.42 5.25
N LYS A 16 3.04 1.51 6.02
CA LYS A 16 3.08 2.87 5.46
C LYS A 16 4.35 3.14 4.68
N GLU A 17 5.50 2.73 5.21
CA GLU A 17 6.77 2.82 4.48
C GLU A 17 6.74 1.92 3.25
N ARG A 18 6.26 0.68 3.40
CA ARG A 18 6.18 -0.28 2.31
C ARG A 18 5.32 0.22 1.14
N TRP A 19 4.12 0.72 1.39
CA TRP A 19 3.27 1.18 0.28
C TRP A 19 3.79 2.48 -0.35
N SER A 20 4.52 3.32 0.40
CA SER A 20 5.19 4.50 -0.15
C SER A 20 6.27 4.13 -1.20
N ILE A 21 7.01 3.04 -0.93
CA ILE A 21 7.94 2.45 -1.91
C ILE A 21 7.18 1.97 -3.15
N ASP A 22 6.09 1.22 -2.96
CA ASP A 22 5.28 0.70 -4.07
C ASP A 22 4.62 1.82 -4.90
N GLU A 23 4.17 2.92 -4.29
CA GLU A 23 3.67 4.10 -5.00
C GLU A 23 4.75 4.76 -5.87
N THR A 24 5.97 4.88 -5.33
CA THR A 24 7.11 5.43 -6.05
C THR A 24 7.49 4.56 -7.24
N TYR A 25 7.45 3.25 -7.06
CA TYR A 25 7.71 2.28 -8.12
C TYR A 25 6.63 2.34 -9.21
N SER A 26 5.35 2.37 -8.83
CA SER A 26 4.24 2.55 -9.77
C SER A 26 4.38 3.82 -10.60
N LYS A 27 4.68 4.97 -9.97
CA LYS A 27 4.93 6.24 -10.68
C LYS A 27 6.11 6.15 -11.65
N SER A 28 7.16 5.39 -11.30
CA SER A 28 8.32 5.20 -12.16
C SER A 28 8.00 4.35 -13.39
N LEU A 29 7.16 3.32 -13.24
CA LEU A 29 6.64 2.51 -14.34
C LEU A 29 5.77 3.32 -15.30
N VAL A 30 4.94 4.25 -14.80
CA VAL A 30 4.19 5.19 -15.66
C VAL A 30 5.14 6.07 -16.48
N LYS A 31 6.18 6.63 -15.86
CA LYS A 31 7.20 7.41 -16.59
C LYS A 31 7.89 6.58 -17.68
N LEU A 32 8.20 5.33 -17.38
CA LEU A 32 8.80 4.41 -18.34
C LEU A 32 7.85 4.11 -19.52
N ALA A 33 6.57 3.85 -19.25
CA ALA A 33 5.54 3.66 -20.27
C ALA A 33 5.44 4.88 -21.19
N ASN A 34 5.39 6.09 -20.62
CA ASN A 34 5.32 7.33 -21.40
C ASN A 34 6.55 7.52 -22.30
N LYS A 35 7.75 7.16 -21.82
CA LYS A 35 8.98 7.22 -22.62
C LYS A 35 8.99 6.21 -23.77
N ALA A 36 8.39 5.03 -23.56
CA ALA A 36 8.21 4.05 -24.63
C ALA A 36 7.23 4.57 -25.70
N ASN A 37 6.22 5.35 -25.30
CA ASN A 37 5.25 5.94 -26.21
C ASN A 37 5.84 7.07 -27.09
N SER A 38 6.69 7.93 -26.53
CA SER A 38 7.07 9.19 -27.18
C SER A 38 8.10 9.09 -28.31
N ASN A 39 8.82 7.97 -28.47
CA ASN A 39 10.01 7.93 -29.34
C ASN A 39 9.92 6.97 -30.53
N THR A 40 8.86 6.17 -30.67
CA THR A 40 8.95 4.94 -31.48
C THR A 40 7.67 4.53 -32.19
N GLU A 41 6.81 5.49 -32.55
CA GLU A 41 5.64 5.21 -33.39
C GLU A 41 5.98 4.72 -34.81
N LYS A 42 7.26 4.76 -35.21
CA LYS A 42 7.74 4.38 -36.55
C LYS A 42 9.05 3.59 -36.45
N GLY A 43 9.22 2.62 -37.36
CA GLY A 43 10.44 1.81 -37.49
C GLY A 43 10.28 0.35 -37.05
N THR A 44 11.26 -0.49 -37.40
CA THR A 44 11.22 -1.95 -37.20
C THR A 44 11.01 -2.38 -35.75
N TYR A 45 11.37 -1.53 -34.77
CA TYR A 45 11.21 -1.80 -33.35
C TYR A 45 9.89 -1.27 -32.73
N ALA A 46 9.05 -0.57 -33.49
CA ALA A 46 7.79 -0.01 -32.97
C ALA A 46 6.90 -1.05 -32.24
N PRO A 47 6.71 -2.29 -32.73
CA PRO A 47 5.93 -3.30 -32.01
C PRO A 47 6.51 -3.67 -30.64
N ILE A 48 7.85 -3.69 -30.52
CA ILE A 48 8.54 -4.01 -29.25
C ILE A 48 8.27 -2.91 -28.23
N PHE A 49 8.37 -1.63 -28.62
CA PHE A 49 8.04 -0.52 -27.74
C PHE A 49 6.57 -0.51 -27.30
N GLY A 50 5.66 -0.93 -28.19
CA GLY A 50 4.26 -1.16 -27.83
C GLY A 50 4.08 -2.20 -26.71
N VAL A 51 4.83 -3.30 -26.75
CA VAL A 51 4.83 -4.32 -25.70
C VAL A 51 5.45 -3.80 -24.41
N LEU A 52 6.56 -3.06 -24.49
CA LEU A 52 7.22 -2.48 -23.32
C LEU A 52 6.32 -1.46 -22.60
N ARG A 53 5.62 -0.62 -23.36
CA ARG A 53 4.63 0.33 -22.83
C ARG A 53 3.53 -0.40 -22.06
N GLN A 54 2.86 -1.34 -22.71
CA GLN A 54 1.75 -2.11 -22.11
C GLN A 54 2.18 -2.90 -20.88
N SER A 55 3.38 -3.50 -20.92
CA SER A 55 3.93 -4.24 -19.78
C SER A 55 4.18 -3.30 -18.59
N SER A 56 4.73 -2.11 -18.85
CA SER A 56 4.97 -1.09 -17.82
C SER A 56 3.65 -0.56 -17.23
N GLU A 57 2.63 -0.32 -18.05
CA GLU A 57 1.28 0.08 -17.61
C GLU A 57 0.64 -1.00 -16.70
N LYS A 58 0.73 -2.28 -17.11
CA LYS A 58 0.21 -3.41 -16.32
C LYS A 58 0.91 -3.53 -14.97
N LEU A 59 2.24 -3.44 -14.95
CA LEU A 59 3.01 -3.48 -13.70
C LEU A 59 2.62 -2.31 -12.78
N SER A 60 2.50 -1.09 -13.31
CA SER A 60 2.07 0.07 -12.54
C SER A 60 0.70 -0.17 -11.89
N SER A 61 -0.26 -0.69 -12.66
CA SER A 61 -1.59 -1.02 -12.17
C SER A 61 -1.57 -2.06 -11.04
N ILE A 62 -0.73 -3.09 -11.14
CA ILE A 62 -0.57 -4.11 -10.09
C ILE A 62 -0.04 -3.49 -8.80
N HIS A 63 1.00 -2.65 -8.86
CA HIS A 63 1.52 -1.95 -7.68
C HIS A 63 0.47 -1.03 -7.08
N SER A 64 -0.23 -0.22 -7.89
CA SER A 64 -1.29 0.68 -7.41
C SER A 64 -2.44 -0.06 -6.73
N THR A 65 -2.88 -1.18 -7.30
CA THR A 65 -3.93 -2.02 -6.69
C THR A 65 -3.45 -2.66 -5.38
N THR A 66 -2.18 -3.07 -5.33
CA THR A 66 -1.58 -3.64 -4.10
C THR A 66 -1.52 -2.59 -2.99
N VAL A 67 -1.08 -1.37 -3.30
CA VAL A 67 -1.08 -0.24 -2.35
C VAL A 67 -2.46 -0.02 -1.75
N GLN A 68 -3.51 0.03 -2.59
CA GLN A 68 -4.89 0.23 -2.14
C GLN A 68 -5.33 -0.86 -1.17
N ARG A 69 -5.10 -2.14 -1.51
CA ARG A 69 -5.45 -3.28 -0.65
C ARG A 69 -4.70 -3.25 0.68
N VAL A 70 -3.41 -2.95 0.67
CA VAL A 70 -2.62 -2.85 1.90
C VAL A 70 -3.11 -1.69 2.77
N GLN A 71 -3.44 -0.54 2.18
CA GLN A 71 -3.99 0.60 2.92
C GLN A 71 -5.35 0.26 3.55
N GLU A 72 -6.21 -0.50 2.87
CA GLU A 72 -7.47 -1.00 3.41
C GLU A 72 -7.24 -1.94 4.61
N LEU A 73 -6.35 -2.92 4.47
CA LEU A 73 -6.00 -3.83 5.57
C LEU A 73 -5.43 -3.09 6.79
N VAL A 74 -4.59 -2.07 6.59
CA VAL A 74 -4.08 -1.27 7.70
C VAL A 74 -5.19 -0.48 8.40
N LYS A 75 -6.20 0.02 7.68
CA LYS A 75 -7.37 0.65 8.32
C LYS A 75 -8.10 -0.34 9.22
N GLU A 76 -8.24 -1.60 8.81
CA GLU A 76 -8.85 -2.65 9.63
C GLU A 76 -8.03 -2.95 10.88
N VAL A 77 -6.70 -3.04 10.77
CA VAL A 77 -5.79 -3.22 11.91
C VAL A 77 -5.93 -2.08 12.93
N VAL A 78 -5.95 -0.84 12.45
CA VAL A 78 -6.12 0.34 13.31
C VAL A 78 -7.47 0.32 14.01
N LYS A 79 -8.56 0.04 13.27
CA LYS A 79 -9.91 -0.08 13.84
C LYS A 79 -9.98 -1.16 14.93
N TYR A 80 -9.39 -2.33 14.66
CA TYR A 80 -9.33 -3.42 15.63
C TYR A 80 -8.59 -3.01 16.91
N ASN A 81 -7.46 -2.31 16.77
CA ASN A 81 -6.69 -1.84 17.92
C ASN A 81 -7.48 -0.82 18.77
N ASP A 82 -8.24 0.08 18.15
CA ASP A 82 -9.11 1.04 18.85
C ASP A 82 -10.25 0.34 19.61
N GLU A 83 -10.87 -0.68 19.01
CA GLU A 83 -11.90 -1.50 19.65
C GLU A 83 -11.36 -2.27 20.85
N LEU A 84 -10.17 -2.88 20.72
CA LEU A 84 -9.48 -3.51 21.84
C LEU A 84 -9.19 -2.52 22.97
N HIS A 85 -8.76 -1.29 22.65
CA HIS A 85 -8.47 -0.27 23.64
C HIS A 85 -9.73 0.12 24.44
N LYS A 86 -10.86 0.30 23.76
CA LYS A 86 -12.16 0.60 24.40
C LYS A 86 -12.59 -0.51 25.35
N LYS A 87 -12.57 -1.77 24.89
CA LYS A 87 -12.92 -2.93 25.73
C LYS A 87 -12.04 -3.02 26.97
N HIS A 88 -10.74 -2.76 26.82
CA HIS A 88 -9.83 -2.80 27.96
C HIS A 88 -10.12 -1.72 29.00
N LYS A 89 -10.38 -0.48 28.57
CA LYS A 89 -10.79 0.60 29.48
C LYS A 89 -12.02 0.21 30.30
N VAL A 90 -13.05 -0.37 29.66
CA VAL A 90 -14.27 -0.83 30.35
C VAL A 90 -13.94 -1.86 31.41
N VAL A 91 -13.16 -2.89 31.07
CA VAL A 91 -12.75 -3.93 32.02
C VAL A 91 -11.96 -3.34 33.19
N SER A 92 -11.01 -2.42 32.93
CA SER A 92 -10.23 -1.77 33.99
C SER A 92 -11.06 -0.92 34.94
N VAL A 93 -12.12 -0.24 34.46
CA VAL A 93 -13.05 0.51 35.30
C VAL A 93 -13.85 -0.44 36.19
N LEU A 94 -14.38 -1.54 35.63
CA LEU A 94 -15.12 -2.53 36.39
C LEU A 94 -14.29 -3.12 37.55
N TYR A 95 -13.02 -3.46 37.32
CA TYR A 95 -12.14 -3.95 38.40
C TYR A 95 -11.82 -2.94 39.51
N HIS A 96 -12.10 -1.65 39.30
CA HIS A 96 -11.89 -0.61 40.31
C HIS A 96 -13.17 -0.26 41.08
N GLU A 97 -14.33 -0.68 40.57
CA GLU A 97 -15.64 -0.50 41.20
C GLU A 97 -16.06 -1.69 42.08
N PHE A 98 -15.29 -2.79 42.06
CA PHE A 98 -15.41 -3.94 42.96
C PHE A 98 -14.20 -4.04 43.91
#